data_AF-A0A1X1V3T4-F1
#
_entry.id   AF-A0A1X1V3T4-F1
#
_cell.length_a   1.000
_cell.length_b   1.000
_cell.length_c   1.000
_cell.angle_alpha   90.00
_cell.angle_beta   90.00
_cell.angle_gamma   90.00
#
_symmetry.space_group_name_H-M   'P 1'
#
loop_
_entity.id
_entity.type
_entity.pdbx_description
1 polymer ?
#
loop_
_entity_poly.entity_id
_entity_poly.type
_entity_poly.pdbx_seq_one_letter_code
_entity_poly.pdbx_strand_id
1 'polypeptide(L)'
;MPTIGPDRLEIQFIEVALAARGRKIGTQVVQMLAERHPDRRLFAYSQDGDRFWARLGWERFDHPEGDWRSLFIQPTRVVLASQS
;
A
#
# COMPACT_ATOMS: atom_id res chain seq x y z
N MET A 1 15.75 -1.28 6.77
CA MET A 1 14.56 -0.50 6.40
C MET A 1 14.82 0.17 5.06
N PRO A 2 13.91 0.07 4.06
CA PRO A 2 14.10 0.77 2.79
C PRO A 2 14.16 2.27 3.02
N THR A 3 14.97 3.01 2.25
CA THR A 3 14.98 4.48 2.31
C THR A 3 13.67 5.00 1.73
N ILE A 4 12.74 5.29 2.63
CA ILE A 4 11.46 5.90 2.31
C ILE A 4 11.66 7.45 2.34
N GLY A 5 12.32 8.05 1.32
CA GLY A 5 12.36 9.52 0.99
C GLY A 5 11.04 10.34 1.00
N PRO A 6 11.02 11.63 0.65
CA PRO A 6 10.04 12.59 1.21
C PRO A 6 8.58 12.51 0.72
N ASP A 7 8.31 11.96 -0.46
CA ASP A 7 6.99 12.07 -1.12
C ASP A 7 6.01 10.95 -0.76
N ARG A 8 5.74 10.71 0.52
CA ARG A 8 4.98 9.53 0.96
C ARG A 8 3.74 9.88 1.74
N LEU A 9 2.74 9.01 1.60
CA LEU A 9 1.49 9.11 2.31
C LEU A 9 1.20 7.76 2.97
N GLU A 10 1.19 7.77 4.30
CA GLU A 10 0.86 6.59 5.10
C GLU A 10 -0.65 6.38 5.14
N ILE A 11 -1.08 5.15 4.92
CA ILE A 11 -2.42 4.70 5.29
C ILE A 11 -2.32 4.15 6.71
N GLN A 12 -2.69 4.99 7.69
CA GLN A 12 -2.66 4.62 9.11
C GLN A 12 -3.70 3.53 9.44
N PHE A 13 -4.93 3.71 8.96
CA PHE A 13 -6.02 2.76 9.18
C PHE A 13 -6.96 2.70 7.97
N ILE A 14 -7.34 1.48 7.62
CA ILE A 14 -8.43 1.20 6.69
C ILE A 14 -9.16 -0.05 7.19
N GLU A 15 -10.46 0.09 7.40
CA GLU A 15 -11.31 -1.03 7.80
C GLU A 15 -12.53 -1.11 6.89
N VAL A 16 -12.90 -2.34 6.55
CA VAL A 16 -14.16 -2.62 5.85
C VAL A 16 -15.03 -3.40 6.83
N ALA A 17 -16.25 -2.89 7.05
CA ALA A 17 -17.25 -3.54 7.88
C ALA A 17 -17.39 -5.02 7.52
N LEU A 18 -17.51 -5.89 8.53
CA LEU A 18 -17.52 -7.35 8.35
C LEU A 18 -18.53 -7.81 7.29
N ALA A 19 -19.76 -7.28 7.35
CA ALA A 19 -20.84 -7.59 6.41
C ALA A 19 -20.56 -7.17 4.95
N ALA A 20 -19.58 -6.30 4.74
CA ALA A 20 -19.19 -5.77 3.43
C ALA A 20 -17.83 -6.29 2.92
N ARG A 21 -17.16 -7.18 3.68
CA ARG A 21 -15.91 -7.81 3.23
C ARG A 21 -16.11 -8.64 1.95
N GLY A 22 -15.04 -8.81 1.18
CA GLY A 22 -15.07 -9.54 -0.10
C GLY A 22 -15.67 -8.76 -1.28
N ARG A 23 -16.22 -7.57 -1.05
CA ARG A 23 -16.85 -6.72 -2.09
C ARG A 23 -15.89 -5.72 -2.75
N LYS A 24 -14.57 -5.91 -2.58
CA LYS A 24 -13.49 -5.05 -3.12
C LYS A 24 -13.49 -3.58 -2.65
N ILE A 25 -14.30 -3.20 -1.67
CA ILE A 25 -14.39 -1.82 -1.14
C ILE A 25 -13.01 -1.30 -0.71
N GLY A 26 -12.26 -2.07 0.07
CA GLY A 26 -10.92 -1.65 0.51
C GLY A 26 -9.96 -1.43 -0.67
N THR A 27 -10.04 -2.27 -1.70
CA THR A 27 -9.25 -2.09 -2.94
C THR A 27 -9.63 -0.78 -3.64
N GLN A 28 -10.93 -0.50 -3.78
CA GLN A 28 -11.42 0.72 -4.42
C GLN A 28 -10.97 1.97 -3.65
N VAL A 29 -11.07 1.95 -2.31
CA VAL A 29 -10.59 3.05 -1.47
C VAL A 29 -9.10 3.31 -1.66
N VAL A 30 -8.26 2.27 -1.64
CA VAL A 30 -6.81 2.44 -1.83
C VAL A 30 -6.48 2.93 -3.25
N GLN A 31 -7.20 2.47 -4.27
CA GLN A 31 -7.05 2.95 -5.65
C GLN A 31 -7.42 4.44 -5.77
N MET A 32 -8.56 4.85 -5.20
CA MET A 32 -8.98 6.25 -5.18
C MET A 32 -7.97 7.15 -4.45
N LEU A 33 -7.37 6.67 -3.35
CA LEU A 33 -6.31 7.40 -2.66
C LEU A 33 -5.08 7.58 -3.57
N ALA A 34 -4.67 6.53 -4.28
CA ALA A 34 -3.54 6.60 -5.21
C ALA A 34 -3.82 7.55 -6.40
N GLU A 35 -5.06 7.59 -6.89
CA GLU A 35 -5.49 8.51 -7.95
C GLU A 35 -5.52 9.96 -7.47
N ARG A 36 -5.97 10.19 -6.22
CA ARG A 36 -6.04 11.53 -5.61
C ARG A 36 -4.67 12.11 -5.27
N HIS A 37 -3.68 11.26 -5.02
CA HIS A 37 -2.32 11.64 -4.64
C HIS A 37 -1.29 11.03 -5.59
N PRO A 38 -1.30 11.41 -6.89
CA PRO A 38 -0.48 10.76 -7.91
C PRO A 38 1.02 11.05 -7.76
N ASP A 39 1.38 12.10 -7.02
CA ASP A 39 2.74 12.51 -6.68
C ASP A 39 3.25 11.83 -5.40
N ARG A 40 2.42 11.01 -4.73
CA ARG A 40 2.77 10.34 -3.48
C ARG A 40 2.86 8.83 -3.67
N ARG A 41 3.82 8.23 -2.97
CA ARG A 41 3.90 6.76 -2.84
C ARG A 41 3.21 6.33 -1.55
N LEU A 42 2.18 5.50 -1.67
CA LEU A 42 1.44 5.01 -0.51
C LEU A 42 2.21 3.90 0.21
N PHE A 43 2.07 3.84 1.54
CA PHE A 43 2.56 2.73 2.35
C PHE A 43 1.66 2.48 3.55
N ALA A 44 1.77 1.30 4.16
CA ALA A 44 1.03 0.92 5.36
C ALA A 44 1.80 -0.11 6.19
N TYR A 45 1.71 0.01 7.51
CA TYR A 45 2.08 -1.09 8.41
C TYR A 45 0.90 -2.03 8.56
N SER A 46 1.11 -3.32 8.29
CA SER A 46 0.05 -4.31 8.28
C SER A 46 -0.22 -4.87 9.67
N GLN A 47 -1.50 -4.93 10.03
CA GLN A 47 -2.01 -5.67 11.19
C GLN A 47 -3.11 -6.61 10.65
N ASP A 48 -2.81 -7.90 10.57
CA ASP A 48 -3.69 -8.95 10.00
C ASP A 48 -4.13 -8.70 8.54
N GLY A 49 -3.44 -7.80 7.83
CA GLY A 49 -3.80 -7.30 6.50
C GLY A 49 -2.90 -7.78 5.36
N ASP A 50 -1.91 -8.66 5.62
CA ASP A 50 -0.83 -8.97 4.67
C ASP A 50 -1.37 -9.44 3.30
N ARG A 51 -2.39 -10.31 3.34
CA ARG A 51 -3.04 -10.83 2.13
C ARG A 51 -3.75 -9.74 1.34
N PHE A 52 -4.28 -8.73 2.01
CA PHE A 52 -4.93 -7.60 1.35
C PHE A 52 -3.90 -6.77 0.58
N TRP A 53 -2.82 -6.34 1.24
CA TRP A 53 -1.76 -5.54 0.60
C TRP A 53 -1.05 -6.30 -0.52
N ALA A 54 -0.74 -7.59 -0.32
CA ALA A 54 -0.12 -8.42 -1.36
C ALA A 54 -0.99 -8.52 -2.62
N ARG A 55 -2.32 -8.57 -2.49
CA ARG A 55 -3.25 -8.58 -3.64
C ARG A 55 -3.29 -7.27 -4.42
N LEU A 56 -2.85 -6.15 -3.82
CA LEU A 56 -2.66 -4.89 -4.52
C LEU A 56 -1.32 -4.81 -5.25
N GLY A 57 -0.49 -5.86 -5.16
CA GLY A 57 0.87 -5.89 -5.70
C GLY A 57 1.86 -5.01 -4.92
N TRP A 58 1.55 -4.71 -3.65
CA TRP A 58 2.46 -3.94 -2.81
C TRP A 58 3.62 -4.81 -2.32
N GLU A 59 4.80 -4.21 -2.28
CA GLU A 59 6.04 -4.87 -1.86
C GLU A 59 6.10 -4.95 -0.33
N ARG A 60 6.40 -6.14 0.20
CA ARG A 60 6.49 -6.41 1.63
C ARG A 60 7.93 -6.23 2.11
N PHE A 61 8.08 -5.56 3.25
CA PHE A 61 9.33 -5.39 3.97
C PHE A 61 9.12 -5.78 5.43
N ASP A 62 9.84 -6.80 5.87
CA ASP A 62 9.84 -7.23 7.26
C ASP A 62 10.92 -6.49 8.06
N HIS A 63 10.67 -6.30 9.36
CA HIS A 63 11.68 -5.72 10.24
C HIS A 63 12.82 -6.73 10.44
N PRO A 64 14.11 -6.31 10.37
CA PRO A 64 15.25 -7.22 10.48
C PRO A 64 15.27 -8.05 11.78
N GLU A 65 14.73 -7.49 12.86
CA GLU A 65 14.71 -8.08 14.20
C GLU A 65 13.49 -8.98 14.48
N GLY A 66 12.55 -9.13 13.54
CA GLY A 66 11.33 -9.92 13.75
C GLY A 66 10.31 -9.25 14.69
N ASP A 67 9.12 -9.82 14.85
CA ASP A 67 8.04 -9.39 15.77
C ASP A 67 7.43 -7.98 15.58
N TRP A 68 7.81 -7.25 14.53
CA TRP A 68 7.18 -5.98 14.15
C TRP A 68 6.13 -6.15 13.04
N ARG A 69 5.22 -5.17 12.91
CA ARG A 69 4.29 -5.10 11.78
C ARG A 69 5.05 -5.01 10.47
N SER A 70 4.70 -5.86 9.51
CA SER A 70 5.23 -5.83 8.15
C SER A 70 4.88 -4.51 7.47
N LEU A 71 5.86 -3.87 6.84
CA LEU A 71 5.64 -2.68 6.03
C LEU A 71 5.29 -3.08 4.60
N PHE A 72 4.20 -2.56 4.06
CA PHE A 72 3.85 -2.70 2.65
C PHE A 72 3.98 -1.35 1.95
N ILE A 73 4.65 -1.33 0.79
CA ILE A 73 4.84 -0.12 -0.01
C ILE A 73 4.25 -0.33 -1.40
N GLN A 74 3.45 0.63 -1.87
CA GLN A 74 2.95 0.66 -3.23
C GLN A 74 4.11 0.56 -4.22
N PRO A 75 4.01 -0.18 -5.34
CA PRO A 75 5.07 -0.23 -6.33
C PRO A 75 5.32 1.16 -6.95
N THR A 76 6.56 1.43 -7.35
CA THR A 76 6.87 2.63 -8.15
C THR A 76 6.12 2.56 -9.47
N ARG A 77 5.42 3.63 -9.86
CA ARG A 77 4.81 3.71 -11.19
C ARG A 77 5.95 3.73 -12.22
N VAL A 78 6.10 2.64 -12.97
CA VAL A 78 6.98 2.65 -14.15
C VAL A 78 6.31 3.53 -15.19
N VAL A 79 6.77 4.77 -15.32
CA VAL A 79 6.44 5.57 -16.50
C VAL A 79 7.28 4.96 -17.62
N LEU A 80 6.68 4.08 -18.43
CA LEU A 80 7.27 3.71 -19.71
C LEU A 80 7.31 5.01 -20.52
N ALA A 81 8.47 5.65 -20.57
CA ALA A 81 8.71 6.73 -21.49
C ALA A 81 8.46 6.16 -22.90
N SER A 82 7.36 6.59 -23.51
CA SER A 82 7.10 6.37 -24.92
C SER A 82 8.23 7.06 -25.66
N GLN A 83 9.22 6.31 -26.13
CA GLN A 83 10.19 6.83 -27.06
C GLN A 83 9.42 7.22 -28.32
N SER A 84 9.49 8.51 -28.62
CA SER A 84 8.95 9.13 -29.84
C SER A 84 9.89 8.87 -31.00
#